data_AF-A0A846T598-F1
#
_entry.id   AF-A0A846T598-F1
#
_cell.length_a   1.000
_cell.length_b   1.000
_cell.length_c   1.000
_cell.angle_alpha   90.00
_cell.angle_beta   90.00
_cell.angle_gamma   90.00
#
_symmetry.space_group_name_H-M   'P 1'
#
loop_
_entity.id
_entity.type
_entity.pdbx_description
1 polymer ?
#
loop_
_entity_poly.entity_id
_entity_poly.type
_entity_poly.pdbx_seq_one_letter_code
_entity_poly.pdbx_strand_id
1 'polypeptide(L)'
;MSLNIALTGIDASNTMMTVVSDNIANANTTGFKRSRAEFGDLVDSMSKDGSGLGVRLQRTTQTFKQGSIASTENTFDMAITGDGFFQVKSGTSTLFTRAGSFRADTQGFIVDNSLQNVQGYQVQVSDPQMTTEIVAGLTLDGTGLINAAPATPAGFDPTDPLSYNHATSIDIVDSIGLSHNVKTYFLKTAANNWQAYHQLDGGSAIIDGGTLVFDAAGAFLPASTFGDTPLSFSTAALGTGAAPATITLNTSSLQQGTAFAITDLSANGSLRSREITPTIGDLQIDSSPMQPKITRMVDLGVNLNALEAAPIPTILLDHTVNLDGSLTVPAATPAFDPNNPATYNHSNLTQVYDSLGINHSLQTYFVQTLTDDVWNVHYTLDGQNSTAGGSITFAPATGAPTLTAVTTPITFTAAQLGIGGHCLIHRS
;
A
#
# COMPACT_ATOMS: atom_id res chain seq x y z
N MET A 1 54.45 -74.18 -0.78
CA MET A 1 53.41 -73.50 -1.59
C MET A 1 52.09 -73.36 -0.85
N SER A 2 51.56 -74.40 -0.19
CA SER A 2 50.29 -74.33 0.59
C SER A 2 50.27 -73.29 1.72
N LEU A 3 51.39 -73.10 2.44
CA LEU A 3 51.46 -72.12 3.54
C LEU A 3 51.32 -70.67 3.06
N ASN A 4 51.86 -70.33 1.88
CA ASN A 4 51.74 -68.97 1.31
C ASN A 4 50.30 -68.71 0.84
N ILE A 5 49.65 -69.72 0.26
CA ILE A 5 48.22 -69.64 -0.11
C ILE A 5 47.38 -69.39 1.16
N ALA A 6 47.63 -70.15 2.24
CA ALA A 6 46.93 -69.97 3.51
C ALA A 6 47.19 -68.58 4.13
N LEU A 7 48.44 -68.08 4.08
CA LEU A 7 48.79 -66.75 4.59
C LEU A 7 48.04 -65.64 3.85
N THR A 8 48.04 -65.68 2.51
CA THR A 8 47.30 -64.69 1.71
C THR A 8 45.79 -64.72 1.96
N GLY A 9 45.21 -65.89 2.25
CA GLY A 9 43.81 -66.04 2.64
C GLY A 9 43.49 -65.43 4.01
N ILE A 10 44.39 -65.60 4.99
CA ILE A 10 44.26 -64.98 6.32
C ILE A 10 44.37 -63.45 6.20
N ASP A 11 45.33 -62.94 5.43
CA ASP A 11 45.50 -61.50 5.21
C ASP A 11 44.29 -60.89 4.51
N ALA A 12 43.75 -61.56 3.48
CA ALA A 12 42.50 -61.14 2.85
C ALA A 12 41.32 -61.13 3.83
N SER A 13 41.20 -62.15 4.69
CA SER A 13 40.15 -62.19 5.72
C SER A 13 40.29 -61.05 6.73
N ASN A 14 41.52 -60.74 7.16
CA ASN A 14 41.81 -59.61 8.05
C ASN A 14 41.39 -58.28 7.41
N THR A 15 41.76 -58.04 6.14
CA THR A 15 41.36 -56.81 5.44
C THR A 15 39.84 -56.71 5.25
N MET A 16 39.16 -57.82 4.96
CA MET A 16 37.70 -57.86 4.90
C MET A 16 37.08 -57.49 6.25
N MET A 17 37.61 -58.05 7.35
CA MET A 17 37.14 -57.73 8.70
C MET A 17 37.35 -56.25 9.02
N THR A 18 38.47 -55.64 8.64
CA THR A 18 38.70 -54.19 8.82
C THR A 18 37.65 -53.37 8.09
N VAL A 19 37.39 -53.65 6.80
CA VAL A 19 36.38 -52.92 6.03
C VAL A 19 34.96 -53.11 6.60
N VAL A 20 34.62 -54.31 7.06
CA VAL A 20 33.33 -54.57 7.73
C VAL A 20 33.24 -53.82 9.05
N SER A 21 34.31 -53.80 9.84
CA SER A 21 34.37 -53.09 11.12
C SER A 21 34.20 -51.58 10.93
N ASP A 22 34.87 -51.00 9.94
CA ASP A 22 34.74 -49.59 9.59
C ASP A 22 33.31 -49.23 9.16
N ASN A 23 32.66 -50.10 8.38
CA ASN A 23 31.27 -49.90 7.99
C ASN A 23 30.30 -49.97 9.17
N ILE A 24 30.52 -50.89 10.12
CA ILE A 24 29.67 -51.02 11.31
C ILE A 24 29.88 -49.83 12.24
N ALA A 25 31.13 -49.43 12.46
CA ALA A 25 31.47 -48.29 13.32
C ALA A 25 30.83 -46.98 12.82
N ASN A 26 30.73 -46.81 11.49
CA ASN A 26 30.17 -45.60 10.87
C ASN A 26 28.71 -45.76 10.39
N ALA A 27 28.00 -46.81 10.82
CA ALA A 27 26.64 -47.09 10.36
C ALA A 27 25.63 -45.96 10.66
N ASN A 28 25.86 -45.20 11.73
CA ASN A 28 25.02 -44.06 12.13
C ASN A 28 25.59 -42.69 11.69
N THR A 29 26.75 -42.66 11.03
CA THR A 29 27.34 -41.41 10.56
C THR A 29 26.58 -40.91 9.32
N THR A 30 26.06 -39.68 9.39
CA THR A 30 25.31 -39.07 8.29
C THR A 30 26.20 -38.92 7.05
N GLY A 31 25.66 -39.25 5.87
CA GLY A 31 26.39 -39.16 4.61
C GLY A 31 27.46 -40.24 4.38
N PHE A 32 27.66 -41.20 5.30
CA PHE A 32 28.64 -42.29 5.13
C PHE A 32 28.29 -43.18 3.93
N LYS A 33 29.32 -43.56 3.15
CA LYS A 33 29.20 -44.47 2.01
C LYS A 33 29.93 -45.78 2.31
N ARG A 34 29.16 -46.87 2.34
CA ARG A 34 29.66 -48.22 2.63
C ARG A 34 30.77 -48.59 1.64
N SER A 35 31.85 -49.13 2.17
CA SER A 35 32.96 -49.68 1.39
C SER A 35 32.89 -51.20 1.31
N ARG A 36 33.43 -51.78 0.22
CA ARG A 36 33.63 -53.23 0.08
C ARG A 36 35.05 -53.53 -0.37
N ALA A 37 35.65 -54.57 0.19
CA ALA A 37 36.92 -55.12 -0.27
C ALA A 37 36.68 -56.00 -1.51
N GLU A 38 37.44 -55.76 -2.57
CA GLU A 38 37.39 -56.52 -3.81
C GLU A 38 38.72 -57.29 -3.95
N PHE A 39 38.62 -58.61 -4.06
CA PHE A 39 39.74 -59.52 -4.11
C PHE A 39 39.95 -60.08 -5.51
N GLY A 40 41.20 -60.36 -5.85
CA GLY A 40 41.59 -61.10 -7.04
C GLY A 40 42.40 -62.33 -6.69
N ASP A 41 42.21 -63.39 -7.48
CA ASP A 41 43.08 -64.57 -7.46
C ASP A 41 44.47 -64.22 -8.01
N LEU A 42 45.50 -64.85 -7.45
CA LEU A 42 46.86 -64.86 -7.97
C LEU A 42 47.05 -66.18 -8.71
N VAL A 43 47.24 -66.16 -10.02
CA VAL A 43 47.48 -67.38 -10.80
C VAL A 43 48.93 -67.46 -11.26
N ASP A 44 49.49 -68.67 -11.28
CA ASP A 44 50.80 -68.90 -11.88
C ASP A 44 50.70 -68.88 -13.41
N SER A 45 51.31 -67.88 -14.04
CA SER A 45 51.33 -67.70 -15.51
C SER A 45 51.99 -68.85 -16.28
N MET A 46 52.73 -69.76 -15.62
CA MET A 46 53.38 -70.91 -16.24
C MET A 46 52.73 -72.28 -15.91
N SER A 47 51.66 -72.31 -15.11
CA SER A 47 50.96 -73.54 -14.75
C SER A 47 49.96 -73.95 -15.84
N LYS A 48 50.15 -75.11 -16.46
CA LYS A 48 49.20 -75.70 -17.45
C LYS A 48 47.83 -76.07 -16.85
N ASP A 49 47.76 -76.22 -15.52
CA ASP A 49 46.56 -76.65 -14.77
C ASP A 49 45.90 -75.50 -13.99
N GLY A 50 46.38 -74.25 -14.15
CA GLY A 50 45.74 -73.07 -13.54
C GLY A 50 45.73 -73.07 -12.00
N SER A 51 46.74 -73.66 -11.36
CA SER A 51 46.80 -73.70 -9.89
C SER A 51 46.90 -72.30 -9.28
N GLY A 52 45.92 -71.93 -8.45
CA GLY A 52 45.90 -70.65 -7.73
C GLY A 52 47.03 -70.57 -6.68
N LEU A 53 47.68 -69.41 -6.63
CA LEU A 53 48.77 -69.04 -5.73
C LEU A 53 48.29 -68.25 -4.50
N GLY A 54 46.98 -68.00 -4.39
CA GLY A 54 46.38 -67.30 -3.26
C GLY A 54 45.52 -66.13 -3.70
N VAL A 55 45.24 -65.22 -2.78
CA VAL A 55 44.35 -64.07 -3.04
C VAL A 55 45.04 -62.76 -2.68
N ARG A 56 44.68 -61.66 -3.34
CA ARG A 56 45.13 -60.31 -2.96
C ARG A 56 43.98 -59.33 -2.99
N LEU A 57 44.00 -58.37 -2.07
CA LEU A 57 43.15 -57.19 -2.17
C LEU A 57 43.51 -56.42 -3.45
N GLN A 58 42.54 -56.25 -4.35
CA GLN A 58 42.70 -55.42 -5.54
C GLN A 58 42.34 -53.98 -5.25
N ARG A 59 41.19 -53.75 -4.60
CA ARG A 59 40.69 -52.41 -4.30
C ARG A 59 39.68 -52.43 -3.16
N THR A 60 39.57 -51.33 -2.43
CA THR A 60 38.42 -51.01 -1.60
C THR A 60 37.55 -50.00 -2.33
N THR A 61 36.33 -50.40 -2.71
CA THR A 61 35.43 -49.58 -3.52
C THR A 61 34.26 -49.09 -2.66
N GLN A 62 33.96 -47.78 -2.73
CA GLN A 62 32.78 -47.19 -2.09
C GLN A 62 31.52 -47.42 -2.93
N THR A 63 30.39 -47.65 -2.26
CA THR A 63 29.08 -47.83 -2.89
C THR A 63 28.21 -46.58 -2.69
N PHE A 64 27.83 -45.92 -3.78
CA PHE A 64 27.04 -44.67 -3.78
C PHE A 64 25.52 -44.89 -3.87
N LYS A 65 24.99 -45.88 -3.14
CA LYS A 65 23.53 -46.06 -3.07
C LYS A 65 22.89 -44.98 -2.18
N GLN A 66 21.65 -44.62 -2.49
CA GLN A 66 20.83 -43.73 -1.66
C GLN A 66 20.43 -44.47 -0.36
N GLY A 67 20.60 -43.80 0.78
CA GLY A 67 20.13 -44.30 2.07
C GLY A 67 18.74 -43.75 2.41
N SER A 68 18.17 -44.21 3.53
CA SER A 68 16.94 -43.61 4.06
C SER A 68 17.19 -42.16 4.46
N ILE A 69 16.23 -41.28 4.17
CA ILE A 69 16.25 -39.89 4.63
C ILE A 69 15.39 -39.82 5.89
N ALA A 70 15.92 -39.23 6.95
CA ALA A 70 15.20 -38.95 8.19
C ALA A 70 15.01 -37.44 8.31
N SER A 71 13.80 -37.01 8.67
CA SER A 71 13.53 -35.60 8.96
C SER A 71 14.10 -35.21 10.31
N THR A 72 14.61 -33.99 10.42
CA THR A 72 15.08 -33.39 11.67
C THR A 72 14.28 -32.11 11.96
N GLU A 73 14.45 -31.54 13.16
CA GLU A 73 13.81 -30.28 13.55
C GLU A 73 14.68 -29.05 13.20
N ASN A 74 15.89 -29.23 12.68
CA ASN A 74 16.81 -28.15 12.35
C ASN A 74 16.54 -27.62 10.92
N THR A 75 16.35 -26.31 10.79
CA THR A 75 16.03 -25.65 9.52
C THR A 75 17.12 -25.78 8.45
N PHE A 76 18.39 -25.89 8.86
CA PHE A 76 19.53 -25.93 7.93
C PHE A 76 19.96 -27.36 7.57
N ASP A 77 19.31 -28.38 8.13
CA ASP A 77 19.62 -29.76 7.76
C ASP A 77 19.05 -30.08 6.39
N MET A 78 19.92 -30.47 5.45
CA MET A 78 19.55 -30.76 4.07
C MET A 78 20.01 -32.15 3.66
N ALA A 79 19.20 -32.83 2.85
CA ALA A 79 19.54 -34.13 2.27
C ALA A 79 19.36 -34.09 0.75
N ILE A 80 20.34 -34.62 0.02
CA ILE A 80 20.27 -34.78 -1.43
C ILE A 80 19.55 -36.10 -1.74
N THR A 81 18.47 -36.02 -2.51
CA THR A 81 17.81 -37.19 -3.11
C THR A 81 18.35 -37.37 -4.53
N GLY A 82 18.96 -38.52 -4.80
CA GLY A 82 19.58 -38.81 -6.10
C GLY A 82 21.09 -38.60 -6.09
N ASP A 83 21.65 -38.30 -7.25
CA ASP A 83 23.09 -38.06 -7.44
C ASP A 83 23.46 -36.61 -7.12
N GLY A 84 24.70 -36.39 -6.65
CA GLY A 84 25.18 -35.06 -6.27
C GLY A 84 25.84 -35.00 -4.88
N PHE A 85 26.50 -33.88 -4.62
CA PHE A 85 27.19 -33.54 -3.38
C PHE A 85 27.00 -32.05 -3.07
N PHE A 86 27.01 -31.70 -1.79
CA PHE A 86 27.18 -30.33 -1.37
C PHE A 86 28.64 -29.93 -1.55
N GLN A 87 28.87 -28.74 -2.07
CA GLN A 87 30.19 -28.14 -2.16
C GLN A 87 30.45 -27.33 -0.90
N VAL A 88 31.58 -27.56 -0.25
CA VAL A 88 32.02 -26.81 0.93
C VAL A 88 33.45 -26.30 0.72
N LYS A 89 33.80 -25.21 1.39
CA LYS A 89 35.11 -24.57 1.23
C LYS A 89 35.85 -24.55 2.56
N SER A 90 37.08 -25.05 2.53
CA SER A 90 38.02 -25.01 3.65
C SER A 90 39.23 -24.19 3.23
N GLY A 91 39.26 -22.92 3.66
CA GLY A 91 40.26 -21.95 3.19
C GLY A 91 40.17 -21.75 1.68
N THR A 92 41.19 -22.16 0.94
CA THR A 92 41.23 -22.08 -0.53
C THR A 92 40.78 -23.36 -1.23
N SER A 93 40.62 -24.46 -0.49
CA SER A 93 40.28 -25.76 -1.05
C SER A 93 38.77 -25.97 -1.12
N THR A 94 38.31 -26.48 -2.26
CA THR A 94 36.92 -26.90 -2.45
C THR A 94 36.80 -28.40 -2.17
N LEU A 95 35.87 -28.77 -1.30
CA LEU A 95 35.58 -30.13 -0.89
C LEU A 95 34.11 -30.47 -1.19
N PHE A 96 33.80 -31.76 -1.21
CA PHE A 96 32.46 -32.27 -1.49
C PHE A 96 31.98 -33.18 -0.36
N THR A 97 30.75 -32.97 0.10
CA THR A 97 30.15 -33.77 1.17
C THR A 97 28.72 -34.19 0.85
N ARG A 98 28.33 -35.35 1.36
CA ARG A 98 26.94 -35.83 1.38
C ARG A 98 26.26 -35.58 2.72
N ALA A 99 27.03 -35.24 3.75
CA ALA A 99 26.49 -34.86 5.06
C ALA A 99 25.98 -33.43 4.96
N GLY A 100 24.67 -33.23 5.16
CA GLY A 100 24.05 -31.90 5.12
C GLY A 100 23.60 -31.42 6.49
N SER A 101 24.36 -31.74 7.54
CA SER A 101 24.18 -31.16 8.87
C SER A 101 24.87 -29.79 8.90
N PHE A 102 24.12 -28.74 8.59
CA PHE A 102 24.63 -27.38 8.51
C PHE A 102 24.08 -26.50 9.63
N ARG A 103 24.76 -25.39 9.90
CA ARG A 103 24.33 -24.35 10.84
C ARG A 103 24.75 -22.98 10.33
N ALA A 104 24.07 -21.94 10.78
CA ALA A 104 24.55 -20.57 10.61
C ALA A 104 25.61 -20.25 11.68
N ASP A 105 26.68 -19.56 11.29
CA ASP A 105 27.65 -18.98 12.21
C ASP A 105 27.22 -17.59 12.70
N THR A 106 28.05 -16.92 13.52
CA THR A 106 27.74 -15.58 14.05
C THR A 106 27.76 -14.47 13.00
N GLN A 107 28.34 -14.72 11.84
CA GLN A 107 28.37 -13.81 10.69
C GLN A 107 27.26 -14.13 9.67
N GLY A 108 26.45 -15.16 9.95
CA GLY A 108 25.37 -15.62 9.07
C GLY A 108 25.83 -16.59 7.97
N PHE A 109 27.10 -16.99 7.90
CA PHE A 109 27.55 -17.99 6.93
C PHE A 109 27.01 -19.37 7.30
N ILE A 110 26.57 -20.11 6.28
CA ILE A 110 26.17 -21.50 6.44
C ILE A 110 27.43 -22.36 6.46
N VAL A 111 27.67 -23.04 7.57
CA VAL A 111 28.86 -23.87 7.78
C VAL A 111 28.48 -25.30 8.15
N ASP A 112 29.37 -26.24 7.83
CA ASP A 112 29.27 -27.63 8.27
C ASP A 112 29.77 -27.81 9.72
N ASN A 113 29.79 -29.06 10.20
CA ASN A 113 30.27 -29.33 11.56
C ASN A 113 31.77 -29.03 11.77
N SER A 114 32.54 -29.02 10.68
CA SER A 114 33.97 -28.72 10.63
C SER A 114 34.27 -27.22 10.40
N LEU A 115 33.25 -26.35 10.46
CA LEU A 115 33.34 -24.91 10.19
C LEU A 115 33.78 -24.57 8.75
N GLN A 116 33.41 -25.41 7.78
CA GLN A 116 33.63 -25.17 6.35
C GLN A 116 32.41 -24.50 5.73
N ASN A 117 32.65 -23.48 4.90
CA ASN A 117 31.57 -22.66 4.34
C ASN A 117 30.87 -23.42 3.20
N VAL A 118 29.56 -23.60 3.30
CA VAL A 118 28.75 -24.19 2.24
C VAL A 118 28.70 -23.22 1.06
N GLN A 119 28.93 -23.75 -0.13
CA GLN A 119 28.97 -22.96 -1.35
C GLN A 119 27.61 -22.98 -2.05
N GLY A 120 27.27 -21.86 -2.69
CA GLY A 120 26.10 -21.74 -3.54
C GLY A 120 26.06 -20.44 -4.30
N TYR A 121 25.05 -20.31 -5.15
CA TYR A 121 24.85 -19.10 -5.94
C TYR A 121 24.54 -17.91 -5.05
N GLN A 122 25.26 -16.82 -5.28
CA GLN A 122 25.15 -15.61 -4.48
C GLN A 122 23.96 -14.77 -4.94
N VAL A 123 23.31 -14.09 -3.99
CA VAL A 123 22.27 -13.11 -4.30
C VAL A 123 22.92 -11.75 -4.39
N GLN A 124 22.87 -11.13 -5.57
CA GLN A 124 23.21 -9.72 -5.72
C GLN A 124 21.98 -8.89 -5.39
N VAL A 125 22.14 -7.99 -4.43
CA VAL A 125 21.12 -6.98 -4.12
C VAL A 125 21.49 -5.72 -4.89
N SER A 126 20.60 -5.28 -5.79
CA SER A 126 20.74 -3.98 -6.44
C SER A 126 19.97 -2.94 -5.66
N ASP A 127 20.62 -1.85 -5.28
CA ASP A 127 19.94 -0.72 -4.67
C ASP A 127 18.99 -0.06 -5.67
N PRO A 128 17.86 0.51 -5.20
CA PRO A 128 16.92 1.18 -6.08
C PRO A 128 17.61 2.31 -6.84
N GLN A 129 17.26 2.46 -8.12
CA GLN A 129 17.72 3.55 -8.95
C GLN A 129 16.55 4.50 -9.17
N MET A 130 16.72 5.76 -8.76
CA MET A 130 15.73 6.80 -9.02
C MET A 130 15.56 6.97 -10.54
N THR A 131 14.32 7.18 -10.96
CA THR A 131 14.02 7.54 -12.36
C THR A 131 14.59 8.92 -12.67
N THR A 132 15.33 9.02 -13.77
CA THR A 132 15.92 10.28 -14.27
C THR A 132 15.48 10.59 -15.70
N GLU A 133 14.96 9.60 -16.42
CA GLU A 133 14.47 9.76 -17.79
C GLU A 133 13.20 8.94 -18.01
N ILE A 134 12.25 9.55 -18.70
CA ILE A 134 11.07 8.91 -19.27
C ILE A 134 11.16 9.06 -20.79
N VAL A 135 11.10 7.94 -21.51
CA VAL A 135 10.95 7.92 -22.96
C VAL A 135 9.47 8.06 -23.29
N ALA A 136 9.13 9.13 -24.01
CA ALA A 136 7.77 9.44 -24.43
C ALA A 136 7.62 9.19 -25.95
N GLY A 137 7.63 7.93 -26.37
CA GLY A 137 7.32 7.50 -27.72
C GLY A 137 5.82 7.33 -27.93
N LEU A 138 5.15 8.41 -28.31
CA LEU A 138 3.71 8.43 -28.58
C LEU A 138 3.41 8.91 -30.00
N THR A 139 2.31 8.40 -30.55
CA THR A 139 1.65 8.94 -31.74
C THR A 139 0.36 9.63 -31.30
N LEU A 140 0.26 10.95 -31.48
CA LEU A 140 -0.94 11.72 -31.16
C LEU A 140 -1.92 11.79 -32.35
N ASP A 141 -3.22 11.92 -32.10
CA ASP A 141 -4.26 11.91 -33.14
C ASP A 141 -4.48 13.27 -33.84
N GLY A 142 -4.01 13.40 -35.07
CA GLY A 142 -4.22 14.58 -35.92
C GLY A 142 -5.69 14.92 -36.23
N THR A 143 -6.62 13.99 -36.07
CA THR A 143 -8.04 14.14 -36.42
C THR A 143 -8.98 14.40 -35.24
N GLY A 144 -8.49 14.29 -34.00
CA GLY A 144 -9.27 14.50 -32.79
C GLY A 144 -9.93 15.88 -32.65
N LEU A 145 -10.95 15.97 -31.80
CA LEU A 145 -11.66 17.21 -31.50
C LEU A 145 -10.74 18.24 -30.83
N ILE A 146 -10.94 19.51 -31.16
CA ILE A 146 -10.22 20.62 -30.54
C ILE A 146 -10.99 21.08 -29.30
N ASN A 147 -10.28 21.25 -28.20
CA ASN A 147 -10.81 21.72 -26.92
C ASN A 147 -10.15 23.06 -26.56
N ALA A 148 -10.86 23.87 -25.76
CA ALA A 148 -10.31 25.11 -25.26
C ALA A 148 -9.28 24.83 -24.15
N ALA A 149 -8.05 25.32 -24.32
CA ALA A 149 -7.05 25.26 -23.25
C ALA A 149 -7.42 26.21 -22.10
N PRO A 150 -7.30 25.78 -20.83
CA PRO A 150 -7.46 26.67 -19.69
C PRO A 150 -6.34 27.72 -19.69
N ALA A 151 -6.65 28.93 -19.22
CA ALA A 151 -5.70 30.05 -19.20
C ALA A 151 -4.53 29.84 -18.21
N THR A 152 -4.68 28.94 -17.23
CA THR A 152 -3.64 28.54 -16.29
C THR A 152 -3.65 27.02 -16.11
N PRO A 153 -2.52 26.37 -15.77
CA PRO A 153 -2.47 24.94 -15.50
C PRO A 153 -3.41 24.48 -14.37
N ALA A 154 -3.65 25.35 -13.38
CA ALA A 154 -4.59 25.09 -12.28
C ALA A 154 -6.06 25.07 -12.73
N GLY A 155 -6.38 25.58 -13.93
CA GLY A 155 -7.71 25.51 -14.53
C GLY A 155 -7.98 24.20 -15.29
N PHE A 156 -6.98 23.30 -15.41
CA PHE A 156 -7.17 21.97 -15.97
C PHE A 156 -7.77 21.03 -14.91
N ASP A 157 -8.90 20.40 -15.24
CA ASP A 157 -9.58 19.44 -14.37
C ASP A 157 -9.27 17.99 -14.81
N PRO A 158 -8.41 17.25 -14.09
CA PRO A 158 -8.08 15.86 -14.44
C PRO A 158 -9.24 14.87 -14.19
N THR A 159 -10.29 15.29 -13.46
CA THR A 159 -11.44 14.44 -13.12
C THR A 159 -12.55 14.51 -14.16
N ASP A 160 -12.59 15.56 -14.97
CA ASP A 160 -13.52 15.69 -16.09
C ASP A 160 -12.97 14.96 -17.33
N PRO A 161 -13.62 13.88 -17.82
CA PRO A 161 -13.18 13.17 -19.02
C PRO A 161 -13.27 14.01 -20.30
N LEU A 162 -14.01 15.12 -20.30
CA LEU A 162 -14.17 16.01 -21.44
C LEU A 162 -13.10 17.12 -21.48
N SER A 163 -12.29 17.25 -20.43
CA SER A 163 -11.25 18.27 -20.35
C SER A 163 -9.97 17.91 -21.10
N TYR A 164 -9.81 16.66 -21.56
CA TYR A 164 -8.66 16.15 -22.31
C TYR A 164 -9.08 15.18 -23.42
N ASN A 165 -8.19 14.95 -24.39
CA ASN A 165 -8.44 14.01 -25.49
C ASN A 165 -7.87 12.63 -25.18
N HIS A 166 -6.64 12.58 -24.66
CA HIS A 166 -5.95 11.34 -24.32
C HIS A 166 -5.20 11.48 -23.00
N ALA A 167 -5.01 10.35 -22.31
CA ALA A 167 -4.21 10.31 -21.10
C ALA A 167 -3.38 9.02 -21.08
N THR A 168 -2.16 9.12 -20.57
CA THR A 168 -1.26 7.98 -20.34
C THR A 168 -0.69 8.05 -18.94
N SER A 169 -0.27 6.91 -18.40
CA SER A 169 0.34 6.84 -17.09
C SER A 169 1.60 5.99 -17.15
N ILE A 170 2.63 6.40 -16.43
CA ILE A 170 3.85 5.62 -16.23
C ILE A 170 4.26 5.65 -14.77
N ASP A 171 4.80 4.54 -14.29
CA ASP A 171 5.35 4.44 -12.95
C ASP A 171 6.82 4.85 -12.93
N ILE A 172 7.18 5.69 -11.96
CA ILE A 172 8.53 6.15 -11.70
C ILE A 172 8.96 5.69 -10.31
N VAL A 173 10.26 5.55 -10.10
CA VAL A 173 10.86 5.15 -8.82
C VAL A 173 11.61 6.33 -8.20
N ASP A 174 11.39 6.59 -6.92
CA ASP A 174 12.09 7.64 -6.16
C ASP A 174 13.48 7.19 -5.62
N SER A 175 14.16 8.04 -4.84
CA SER A 175 15.46 7.73 -4.23
C SER A 175 15.44 6.57 -3.23
N ILE A 176 14.29 6.28 -2.62
CA ILE A 176 14.14 5.28 -1.57
C ILE A 176 13.52 3.98 -2.08
N GLY A 177 13.19 3.91 -3.38
CA GLY A 177 12.63 2.75 -4.05
C GLY A 177 11.11 2.64 -3.95
N LEU A 178 10.40 3.73 -3.63
CA LEU A 178 8.94 3.79 -3.76
C LEU A 178 8.55 4.12 -5.21
N SER A 179 7.44 3.53 -5.63
CA SER A 179 6.87 3.75 -6.95
C SER A 179 5.83 4.86 -6.88
N HIS A 180 5.89 5.82 -7.80
CA HIS A 180 4.91 6.88 -8.00
C HIS A 180 4.34 6.80 -9.41
N ASN A 181 3.07 7.12 -9.59
CA ASN A 181 2.40 7.13 -10.88
C ASN A 181 2.36 8.56 -11.45
N VAL A 182 3.01 8.77 -12.59
CA VAL A 182 2.92 10.02 -13.34
C VAL A 182 1.88 9.84 -14.45
N LYS A 183 0.76 10.53 -14.32
CA LYS A 183 -0.26 10.64 -15.37
C LYS A 183 0.02 11.87 -16.22
N THR A 184 0.01 11.70 -17.53
CA THR A 184 0.14 12.77 -18.52
C THR A 184 -1.15 12.85 -19.32
N TYR A 185 -1.75 14.03 -19.35
CA TYR A 185 -2.97 14.35 -20.10
C TYR A 185 -2.60 15.16 -21.33
N PHE A 186 -3.18 14.82 -22.48
CA PHE A 186 -2.97 15.49 -23.76
C PHE A 186 -4.27 16.17 -24.21
N LEU A 187 -4.18 17.47 -24.41
CA LEU A 187 -5.26 18.34 -24.83
C LEU A 187 -4.95 18.92 -26.21
N LYS A 188 -5.83 18.73 -27.18
CA LYS A 188 -5.67 19.32 -28.51
C LYS A 188 -6.24 20.73 -28.52
N THR A 189 -5.39 21.73 -28.77
CA THR A 189 -5.74 23.15 -28.65
C THR A 189 -5.97 23.83 -30.00
N ALA A 190 -5.33 23.33 -31.05
CA ALA A 190 -5.57 23.72 -32.44
C ALA A 190 -5.15 22.59 -33.40
N ALA A 191 -5.29 22.82 -34.71
CA ALA A 191 -4.69 21.93 -35.70
C ALA A 191 -3.18 21.81 -35.44
N ASN A 192 -2.69 20.57 -35.36
CA ASN A 192 -1.29 20.20 -35.09
C ASN A 192 -0.68 20.80 -33.81
N ASN A 193 -1.50 21.28 -32.87
CA ASN A 193 -1.06 21.85 -31.60
C ASN A 193 -1.75 21.15 -30.44
N TRP A 194 -0.95 20.77 -29.46
CA TRP A 194 -1.38 20.14 -28.23
C TRP A 194 -0.74 20.80 -27.02
N GLN A 195 -1.40 20.63 -25.89
CA GLN A 195 -0.94 21.01 -24.58
C GLN A 195 -0.90 19.76 -23.70
N ALA A 196 0.18 19.58 -22.94
CA ALA A 196 0.30 18.48 -21.99
C ALA A 196 0.23 18.98 -20.54
N TYR A 197 -0.32 18.14 -19.67
CA TYR A 197 -0.34 18.35 -18.22
C TYR A 197 0.07 17.07 -17.50
N HIS A 198 0.85 17.20 -16.43
CA HIS A 198 1.28 16.06 -15.62
C HIS A 198 0.67 16.12 -14.22
N GLN A 199 0.39 14.94 -13.67
CA GLN A 199 -0.10 14.75 -12.32
C GLN A 199 0.62 13.58 -11.68
N LEU A 200 1.14 13.78 -10.47
CA LEU A 200 1.78 12.74 -9.67
C LEU A 200 0.75 12.14 -8.69
N ASP A 201 0.63 10.81 -8.67
CA ASP A 201 -0.17 10.02 -7.72
C ASP A 201 -1.62 10.47 -7.53
N GLY A 202 -2.21 11.11 -8.56
CA GLY A 202 -3.56 11.69 -8.45
C GLY A 202 -3.68 12.86 -7.49
N GLY A 203 -2.58 13.47 -7.06
CA GLY A 203 -2.58 14.66 -6.20
C GLY A 203 -3.17 15.90 -6.88
N SER A 204 -3.54 16.92 -6.11
CA SER A 204 -4.19 18.13 -6.64
C SER A 204 -3.26 19.06 -7.44
N ALA A 205 -1.94 18.82 -7.40
CA ALA A 205 -0.98 19.64 -8.14
C ALA A 205 -0.93 19.20 -9.61
N ILE A 206 -1.27 20.13 -10.52
CA ILE A 206 -1.11 19.98 -11.96
C ILE A 206 0.16 20.71 -12.40
N ILE A 207 1.04 19.98 -13.07
CA ILE A 207 2.28 20.50 -13.64
C ILE A 207 2.05 20.77 -15.13
N ASP A 208 2.43 21.95 -15.59
CA ASP A 208 2.42 22.28 -17.01
C ASP A 208 3.51 21.47 -17.73
N GLY A 209 3.10 20.62 -18.67
CA GLY A 209 4.02 19.84 -19.50
C GLY A 209 4.54 20.59 -20.72
N GLY A 210 3.96 21.74 -21.05
CA GLY A 210 4.27 22.51 -22.25
C GLY A 210 3.47 22.10 -23.49
N THR A 211 3.81 22.73 -24.60
CA THR A 211 3.11 22.62 -25.88
C THR A 211 3.81 21.63 -26.80
N LEU A 212 3.04 20.86 -27.57
CA LEU A 212 3.51 19.99 -28.63
C LEU A 212 3.00 20.52 -29.96
N VAL A 213 3.93 20.86 -30.86
CA VAL A 213 3.65 21.41 -32.18
C VAL A 213 4.16 20.42 -33.22
N PHE A 214 3.30 20.07 -34.17
CA PHE A 214 3.64 19.14 -35.26
C PHE A 214 3.59 19.86 -36.62
N ASP A 215 4.38 19.38 -37.57
CA ASP A 215 4.27 19.81 -38.95
C ASP A 215 3.09 19.13 -39.68
N ALA A 216 2.90 19.47 -40.96
CA ALA A 216 1.83 18.87 -41.78
C ALA A 216 2.05 17.37 -42.08
N ALA A 217 3.27 16.86 -41.90
CA ALA A 217 3.61 15.45 -42.06
C ALA A 217 3.56 14.67 -40.73
N GLY A 218 3.27 15.35 -39.61
CA GLY A 218 3.17 14.75 -38.28
C GLY A 218 4.50 14.65 -37.53
N ALA A 219 5.56 15.31 -37.97
CA ALA A 219 6.84 15.35 -37.25
C ALA A 219 6.81 16.40 -36.11
N PHE A 220 7.44 16.06 -34.98
CA PHE A 220 7.57 16.96 -33.83
C PHE A 220 8.51 18.13 -34.15
N LEU A 221 8.05 19.36 -33.93
CA LEU A 221 8.76 20.58 -34.30
C LEU A 221 9.55 21.18 -33.13
N PRO A 222 10.67 21.90 -33.40
CA PRO A 222 11.43 22.63 -32.37
C PRO A 222 10.68 23.77 -31.69
N ALA A 223 9.52 24.17 -32.22
CA ALA A 223 8.64 25.15 -31.58
C ALA A 223 7.88 24.56 -30.38
N SER A 224 7.92 23.24 -30.20
CA SER A 224 7.34 22.54 -29.05
C SER A 224 8.18 22.83 -27.80
N THR A 225 7.50 23.07 -26.68
CA THR A 225 8.14 23.23 -25.36
C THR A 225 8.03 21.98 -24.49
N PHE A 226 7.30 20.97 -24.94
CA PHE A 226 7.18 19.70 -24.24
C PHE A 226 8.52 18.98 -24.12
N GLY A 227 8.94 18.72 -22.89
CA GLY A 227 10.21 18.08 -22.56
C GLY A 227 11.43 18.99 -22.48
N ASP A 228 11.31 20.29 -22.79
CA ASP A 228 12.41 21.27 -22.65
C ASP A 228 12.77 21.51 -21.18
N THR A 229 11.75 21.55 -20.32
CA THR A 229 11.91 21.67 -18.87
C THR A 229 11.78 20.29 -18.23
N PRO A 230 12.78 19.83 -17.47
CA PRO A 230 12.67 18.59 -16.71
C PRO A 230 11.49 18.63 -15.72
N LEU A 231 10.80 17.51 -15.56
CA LEU A 231 9.77 17.32 -14.56
C LEU A 231 10.42 17.27 -13.18
N SER A 232 10.17 18.29 -12.36
CA SER A 232 10.69 18.37 -10.99
C SER A 232 9.62 18.04 -9.97
N PHE A 233 9.87 17.04 -9.13
CA PHE A 233 9.02 16.67 -8.00
C PHE A 233 9.72 17.00 -6.68
N SER A 234 9.04 17.76 -5.82
CA SER A 234 9.56 18.12 -4.50
C SER A 234 9.48 16.93 -3.53
N THR A 235 10.24 17.00 -2.44
CA THR A 235 10.15 16.00 -1.35
C THR A 235 8.74 15.91 -0.75
N ALA A 236 7.99 17.01 -0.72
CA ALA A 236 6.61 17.01 -0.25
C ALA A 236 5.67 16.23 -1.19
N ALA A 237 5.92 16.28 -2.50
CA ALA A 237 5.15 15.55 -3.50
C ALA A 237 5.45 14.04 -3.51
N LEU A 238 6.72 13.66 -3.32
CA LEU A 238 7.16 12.26 -3.27
C LEU A 238 6.96 11.62 -1.87
N GLY A 239 6.69 12.44 -0.86
CA GLY A 239 6.49 11.99 0.51
C GLY A 239 7.77 12.03 1.37
N THR A 240 7.56 11.85 2.68
CA THR A 240 8.62 12.03 3.69
C THR A 240 9.82 11.10 3.48
N GLY A 241 11.01 11.67 3.32
CA GLY A 241 12.28 10.94 3.27
C GLY A 241 12.84 10.70 1.87
N ALA A 242 12.07 10.96 0.81
CA ALA A 242 12.57 10.95 -0.56
C ALA A 242 13.34 12.26 -0.88
N ALA A 243 14.42 12.15 -1.66
CA ALA A 243 15.09 13.30 -2.26
C ALA A 243 14.24 13.86 -3.42
N PRO A 244 14.33 15.17 -3.74
CA PRO A 244 13.66 15.72 -4.91
C PRO A 244 14.07 14.96 -6.18
N ALA A 245 13.11 14.62 -7.03
CA ALA A 245 13.35 13.95 -8.30
C ALA A 245 13.30 14.96 -9.44
N THR A 246 14.23 14.86 -10.38
CA THR A 246 14.22 15.63 -11.64
C THR A 246 14.29 14.65 -12.78
N ILE A 247 13.26 14.64 -13.61
CA ILE A 247 13.07 13.65 -14.68
C ILE A 247 13.05 14.36 -16.02
N THR A 248 13.92 13.92 -16.92
CA THR A 248 13.96 14.38 -18.30
C THR A 248 12.95 13.59 -19.15
N LEU A 249 12.29 14.27 -20.08
CA LEU A 249 11.36 13.65 -21.02
C LEU A 249 12.06 13.54 -22.38
N ASN A 250 12.25 12.32 -22.85
CA ASN A 250 12.80 12.08 -24.18
C ASN A 250 11.68 12.04 -25.21
N THR A 251 11.67 13.06 -26.07
CA THR A 251 10.61 13.33 -27.07
C THR A 251 10.99 12.88 -28.48
N SER A 252 12.12 12.20 -28.65
CA SER A 252 12.69 11.86 -29.97
C SER A 252 11.78 11.00 -30.84
N SER A 253 10.89 10.23 -30.21
CA SER A 253 9.94 9.32 -30.85
C SER A 253 8.51 9.87 -30.91
N LEU A 254 8.28 11.14 -30.54
CA LEU A 254 6.97 11.78 -30.63
C LEU A 254 6.61 12.10 -32.08
N GLN A 255 5.42 11.67 -32.48
CA GLN A 255 4.85 11.98 -33.80
C GLN A 255 3.35 12.20 -33.70
N GLN A 256 2.76 12.75 -34.76
CA GLN A 256 1.33 12.85 -34.94
C GLN A 256 0.92 11.96 -36.11
N GLY A 257 -0.16 11.20 -35.91
CA GLY A 257 -0.73 10.27 -36.88
C GLY A 257 -2.24 10.37 -36.96
N THR A 258 -2.89 9.33 -37.46
CA THR A 258 -4.37 9.29 -37.63
C THR A 258 -5.12 8.80 -36.40
N ALA A 259 -4.41 8.26 -35.41
CA ALA A 259 -4.97 7.72 -34.18
C ALA A 259 -3.94 7.81 -33.06
N PHE A 260 -4.42 7.82 -31.83
CA PHE A 260 -3.57 7.77 -30.65
C PHE A 260 -2.96 6.38 -30.47
N ALA A 261 -1.64 6.31 -30.30
CA ALA A 261 -0.93 5.06 -30.02
C ALA A 261 0.30 5.31 -29.12
N ILE A 262 0.59 4.33 -28.27
CA ILE A 262 1.83 4.29 -27.48
C ILE A 262 2.80 3.38 -28.22
N THR A 263 3.91 3.93 -28.70
CA THR A 263 4.94 3.19 -29.43
C THR A 263 6.02 2.68 -28.48
N ASP A 264 6.48 3.55 -27.58
CA ASP A 264 7.44 3.23 -26.52
C ASP A 264 7.20 4.19 -25.34
N LEU A 265 6.84 3.65 -24.18
CA LEU A 265 6.65 4.43 -22.97
C LEU A 265 7.36 3.70 -21.83
N SER A 266 8.55 4.18 -21.49
CA SER A 266 9.44 3.53 -20.55
C SER A 266 10.14 4.54 -19.63
N ALA A 267 10.50 4.09 -18.44
CA ALA A 267 11.22 4.85 -17.43
C ALA A 267 12.47 4.07 -17.02
N ASN A 268 13.58 4.78 -16.78
CA ASN A 268 14.87 4.14 -16.47
C ASN A 268 15.07 3.82 -14.98
N GLY A 269 14.08 4.12 -14.12
CA GLY A 269 14.14 3.77 -12.71
C GLY A 269 14.02 2.28 -12.46
N SER A 270 14.59 1.81 -11.35
CA SER A 270 14.50 0.41 -10.93
C SER A 270 14.19 0.32 -9.45
N LEU A 271 13.29 -0.58 -9.09
CA LEU A 271 13.09 -0.99 -7.72
C LEU A 271 14.31 -1.76 -7.20
N ARG A 272 14.39 -1.90 -5.88
CA ARG A 272 15.38 -2.78 -5.24
C ARG A 272 15.11 -4.22 -5.70
N SER A 273 16.11 -4.87 -6.27
CA SER A 273 16.00 -6.25 -6.75
C SER A 273 16.98 -7.17 -6.03
N ARG A 274 16.63 -8.44 -5.97
CA ARG A 274 17.48 -9.53 -5.47
C ARG A 274 17.57 -10.57 -6.57
N GLU A 275 18.72 -10.65 -7.23
CA GLU A 275 18.94 -11.58 -8.32
C GLU A 275 19.98 -12.63 -7.92
N ILE A 276 19.73 -13.89 -8.29
CA ILE A 276 20.70 -14.97 -8.11
C ILE A 276 21.74 -14.86 -9.22
N THR A 277 22.98 -14.61 -8.84
CA THR A 277 24.11 -14.54 -9.77
C THR A 277 24.66 -15.93 -10.05
N PRO A 278 25.24 -16.18 -11.25
CA PRO A 278 25.90 -17.44 -11.56
C PRO A 278 27.22 -17.65 -10.80
N THR A 279 27.64 -16.67 -9.99
CA THR A 279 28.86 -16.73 -9.19
C THR A 279 28.61 -17.60 -7.96
N ILE A 280 29.42 -18.64 -7.79
CA ILE A 280 29.43 -19.48 -6.61
C ILE A 280 30.30 -18.81 -5.54
N GLY A 281 29.76 -18.67 -4.34
CA GLY A 281 30.48 -18.17 -3.17
C GLY A 281 29.94 -18.80 -1.88
N ASP A 282 30.43 -18.30 -0.75
CA ASP A 282 30.01 -18.75 0.57
C ASP A 282 28.55 -18.36 0.81
N LEU A 283 27.69 -19.34 1.10
CA LEU A 283 26.29 -19.05 1.42
C LEU A 283 26.23 -18.29 2.73
N GLN A 284 25.61 -17.12 2.67
CA GLN A 284 25.41 -16.26 3.83
C GLN A 284 23.94 -15.88 3.94
N ILE A 285 23.40 -16.02 5.14
CA ILE A 285 22.13 -15.40 5.51
C ILE A 285 22.40 -13.92 5.62
N ASP A 286 21.71 -13.14 4.79
CA ASP A 286 21.71 -11.70 4.88
C ASP A 286 21.12 -11.29 6.23
N SER A 287 22.01 -10.92 7.15
CA SER A 287 21.70 -10.36 8.46
C SER A 287 21.81 -8.84 8.46
N SER A 288 22.08 -8.22 7.30
CA SER A 288 21.91 -6.77 7.20
C SER A 288 20.46 -6.48 7.57
N PRO A 289 20.22 -5.54 8.50
CA PRO A 289 18.86 -5.18 8.81
C PRO A 289 18.26 -4.67 7.51
N MET A 290 17.37 -5.46 6.90
CA MET A 290 16.33 -4.89 6.06
C MET A 290 15.75 -3.79 6.93
N GLN A 291 15.97 -2.52 6.55
CA GLN A 291 15.41 -1.41 7.29
C GLN A 291 13.95 -1.78 7.52
N PRO A 292 13.49 -1.88 8.78
CA PRO A 292 12.10 -2.19 9.01
C PRO A 292 11.32 -1.17 8.19
N LYS A 293 10.55 -1.66 7.21
CA LYS A 293 9.54 -0.80 6.60
C LYS A 293 8.73 -0.33 7.78
N ILE A 294 8.79 0.96 8.08
CA ILE A 294 7.86 1.56 9.03
C ILE A 294 6.48 1.10 8.57
N THR A 295 5.79 0.34 9.40
CA THR A 295 4.39 0.03 9.19
C THR A 295 3.68 1.37 9.29
N ARG A 296 3.57 2.07 8.15
CA ARG A 296 3.06 3.44 8.12
C ARG A 296 1.57 3.48 8.47
N MET A 297 0.92 2.33 8.41
CA MET A 297 -0.40 2.06 8.98
C MET A 297 -0.43 0.65 9.58
N VAL A 298 -0.41 0.55 10.91
CA VAL A 298 -1.21 -0.49 11.55
C VAL A 298 -2.62 0.06 11.45
N ASP A 299 -3.42 -0.49 10.52
CA ASP A 299 -4.86 -0.28 10.58
C ASP A 299 -5.35 -1.08 11.77
N LEU A 300 -5.25 -0.47 12.96
CA LEU A 300 -5.89 -0.98 14.14
C LEU A 300 -7.37 -0.73 13.88
N GLY A 301 -8.03 -1.70 13.25
CA GLY A 301 -9.47 -1.81 13.23
C GLY A 301 -9.98 -2.06 14.65
N VAL A 302 -9.72 -1.13 15.57
CA VAL A 302 -10.62 -0.94 16.67
C VAL A 302 -11.85 -0.34 16.02
N ASN A 303 -12.87 -1.16 15.84
CA ASN A 303 -14.21 -0.66 15.64
C ASN A 303 -14.62 0.07 16.93
N LEU A 304 -14.12 1.29 17.10
CA LEU A 304 -14.80 2.33 17.83
C LEU A 304 -15.63 3.06 16.77
N ASN A 305 -16.80 2.51 16.46
CA ASN A 305 -17.86 3.29 15.87
C ASN A 305 -18.09 4.53 16.75
N ALA A 306 -17.47 5.64 16.37
CA ALA A 306 -17.82 6.99 16.80
C ALA A 306 -17.32 7.97 15.73
N LEU A 307 -18.01 7.98 14.59
CA LEU A 307 -18.22 9.22 13.85
C LEU A 307 -19.03 10.15 14.75
N GLU A 308 -18.40 10.78 15.74
CA GLU A 308 -18.95 11.98 16.36
C GLU A 308 -18.11 13.15 15.87
N ALA A 309 -18.59 13.77 14.79
CA ALA A 309 -18.32 15.18 14.59
C ALA A 309 -18.67 15.92 15.89
N ALA A 310 -17.84 16.89 16.30
CA ALA A 310 -18.15 17.71 17.46
C ALA A 310 -19.59 18.26 17.31
N PRO A 311 -20.46 18.08 18.32
CA PRO A 311 -21.87 18.43 18.18
C PRO A 311 -22.04 19.89 17.79
N ILE A 312 -22.75 20.12 16.68
CA ILE A 312 -23.04 21.46 16.18
C ILE A 312 -24.33 21.92 16.86
N PRO A 313 -24.30 22.99 17.69
CA PRO A 313 -25.51 23.51 18.31
C PRO A 313 -26.52 23.96 17.25
N THR A 314 -27.80 23.81 17.53
CA THR A 314 -28.85 24.30 16.64
C THR A 314 -28.89 25.83 16.68
N ILE A 315 -28.37 26.47 15.64
CA ILE A 315 -28.29 27.95 15.56
C ILE A 315 -29.39 28.61 14.74
N LEU A 316 -30.17 27.83 13.97
CA LEU A 316 -31.25 28.32 13.12
C LEU A 316 -32.40 27.31 13.12
N LEU A 317 -33.63 27.82 13.23
CA LEU A 317 -34.84 27.00 13.21
C LEU A 317 -35.92 27.67 12.35
N ASP A 318 -36.20 27.07 11.20
CA ASP A 318 -37.28 27.50 10.30
C ASP A 318 -38.58 26.73 10.64
N HIS A 319 -39.69 27.45 10.75
CA HIS A 319 -41.00 26.85 10.99
C HIS A 319 -42.01 27.32 9.95
N THR A 320 -42.80 26.38 9.42
CA THR A 320 -44.04 26.70 8.72
C THR A 320 -45.19 26.32 9.63
N VAL A 321 -45.95 27.30 10.11
CA VAL A 321 -47.14 27.10 10.95
C VAL A 321 -48.35 27.72 10.27
N ASN A 322 -49.49 27.02 10.33
CA ASN A 322 -50.77 27.54 9.90
C ASN A 322 -51.56 27.96 11.14
N LEU A 323 -51.75 29.26 11.34
CA LEU A 323 -52.46 29.82 12.49
C LEU A 323 -53.87 30.23 12.03
N ASP A 324 -54.89 29.62 12.62
CA ASP A 324 -56.28 29.90 12.30
C ASP A 324 -56.79 31.10 13.10
N GLY A 325 -57.05 32.21 12.42
CA GLY A 325 -57.57 33.45 13.02
C GLY A 325 -59.00 33.35 13.56
N SER A 326 -59.73 32.26 13.27
CA SER A 326 -61.10 32.05 13.77
C SER A 326 -61.17 31.42 15.17
N LEU A 327 -60.02 31.10 15.77
CA LEU A 327 -59.94 30.53 17.11
C LEU A 327 -60.36 31.55 18.18
N THR A 328 -60.90 31.04 19.30
CA THR A 328 -61.31 31.89 20.41
C THR A 328 -60.09 32.47 21.11
N VAL A 329 -60.06 33.80 21.27
CA VAL A 329 -59.01 34.49 22.02
C VAL A 329 -59.01 34.03 23.49
N PRO A 330 -57.88 33.49 24.01
CA PRO A 330 -57.75 33.13 25.42
C PRO A 330 -57.98 34.34 26.33
N ALA A 331 -58.65 34.13 27.47
CA ALA A 331 -58.92 35.23 28.40
C ALA A 331 -57.60 35.85 28.90
N ALA A 332 -57.51 37.18 28.92
CA ALA A 332 -56.30 37.93 29.31
C ALA A 332 -55.86 37.70 30.77
N THR A 333 -56.69 37.03 31.57
CA THR A 333 -56.43 36.61 32.94
C THR A 333 -56.88 35.15 33.14
N PRO A 334 -55.99 34.24 33.59
CA PRO A 334 -54.59 34.48 34.01
C PRO A 334 -53.65 34.80 32.85
N ALA A 335 -52.50 35.41 33.16
CA ALA A 335 -51.42 35.61 32.18
C ALA A 335 -50.98 34.25 31.60
N PHE A 336 -50.35 34.27 30.42
CA PHE A 336 -49.87 33.06 29.73
C PHE A 336 -49.17 32.08 30.68
N ASP A 337 -49.65 30.83 30.70
CA ASP A 337 -49.09 29.75 31.50
C ASP A 337 -48.91 28.51 30.62
N PRO A 338 -47.66 28.07 30.35
CA PRO A 338 -47.39 26.92 29.47
C PRO A 338 -48.01 25.61 29.97
N ASN A 339 -48.29 25.48 31.28
CA ASN A 339 -48.92 24.29 31.85
C ASN A 339 -50.45 24.33 31.79
N ASN A 340 -51.04 25.46 31.39
CA ASN A 340 -52.48 25.63 31.28
C ASN A 340 -52.91 25.77 29.82
N PRO A 341 -53.53 24.72 29.22
CA PRO A 341 -53.95 24.73 27.81
C PRO A 341 -55.04 25.76 27.50
N ALA A 342 -55.70 26.35 28.51
CA ALA A 342 -56.67 27.43 28.29
C ALA A 342 -56.02 28.79 28.01
N THR A 343 -54.69 28.92 28.11
CA THR A 343 -53.97 30.19 27.98
C THR A 343 -53.27 30.38 26.63
N TYR A 344 -53.37 29.42 25.71
CA TYR A 344 -52.79 29.49 24.37
C TYR A 344 -53.68 28.80 23.33
N ASN A 345 -53.49 29.16 22.05
CA ASN A 345 -54.29 28.64 20.94
C ASN A 345 -53.60 27.49 20.21
N HIS A 346 -52.28 27.61 20.02
CA HIS A 346 -51.49 26.60 19.33
C HIS A 346 -50.15 26.44 20.04
N SER A 347 -49.60 25.23 20.06
CA SER A 347 -48.22 24.99 20.49
C SER A 347 -47.52 24.02 19.57
N ASN A 348 -46.20 24.14 19.46
CA ASN A 348 -45.36 23.26 18.67
C ASN A 348 -44.12 22.87 19.47
N LEU A 349 -43.73 21.60 19.41
CA LEU A 349 -42.56 21.07 20.09
C LEU A 349 -41.49 20.72 19.06
N THR A 350 -40.27 21.23 19.28
CA THR A 350 -39.11 20.93 18.44
C THR A 350 -37.92 20.57 19.31
N GLN A 351 -37.12 19.62 18.82
CA GLN A 351 -35.87 19.24 19.46
C GLN A 351 -34.74 20.13 18.94
N VAL A 352 -33.95 20.67 19.85
CA VAL A 352 -32.78 21.51 19.57
C VAL A 352 -31.58 20.98 20.33
N TYR A 353 -30.39 21.15 19.78
CA TYR A 353 -29.15 20.64 20.38
C TYR A 353 -28.30 21.80 20.92
N ASP A 354 -27.73 21.64 22.11
CA ASP A 354 -26.75 22.59 22.66
C ASP A 354 -25.34 22.34 22.11
N SER A 355 -24.39 23.18 22.53
CA SER A 355 -22.97 23.10 22.14
C SER A 355 -22.24 21.86 22.67
N LEU A 356 -22.87 21.08 23.55
CA LEU A 356 -22.37 19.81 24.08
C LEU A 356 -23.07 18.60 23.44
N GLY A 357 -24.00 18.83 22.50
CA GLY A 357 -24.77 17.79 21.81
C GLY A 357 -25.95 17.24 22.61
N ILE A 358 -26.29 17.87 23.73
CA ILE A 358 -27.44 17.49 24.56
C ILE A 358 -28.71 17.96 23.85
N ASN A 359 -29.69 17.07 23.75
CA ASN A 359 -31.00 17.35 23.17
C ASN A 359 -31.88 18.07 24.21
N HIS A 360 -32.43 19.20 23.82
CA HIS A 360 -33.38 19.99 24.56
C HIS A 360 -34.70 20.11 23.80
N SER A 361 -35.80 20.15 24.54
CA SER A 361 -37.15 20.29 24.03
C SER A 361 -37.59 21.75 24.05
N LEU A 362 -37.57 22.39 22.87
CA LEU A 362 -38.07 23.75 22.69
C LEU A 362 -39.55 23.72 22.32
N GLN A 363 -40.39 24.25 23.20
CA GLN A 363 -41.83 24.39 22.94
C GLN A 363 -42.17 25.84 22.64
N THR A 364 -42.82 26.06 21.51
CA THR A 364 -43.31 27.36 21.04
C THR A 364 -44.82 27.43 21.22
N TYR A 365 -45.32 28.51 21.79
CA TYR A 365 -46.74 28.74 22.02
C TYR A 365 -47.19 30.00 21.28
N PHE A 366 -48.34 29.91 20.62
CA PHE A 366 -48.99 30.99 19.90
C PHE A 366 -50.28 31.36 20.61
N VAL A 367 -50.39 32.63 20.98
CA VAL A 367 -51.53 33.19 21.72
C VAL A 367 -52.14 34.30 20.88
N GLN A 368 -53.38 34.10 20.44
CA GLN A 368 -54.12 35.14 19.74
C GLN A 368 -54.47 36.25 20.71
N THR A 369 -54.40 37.51 20.27
CA THR A 369 -54.73 38.67 21.10
C THR A 369 -56.13 39.20 20.81
N LEU A 370 -56.62 40.14 21.64
CA LEU A 370 -57.93 40.78 21.46
C LEU A 370 -58.05 41.66 20.21
N THR A 371 -56.92 41.94 19.55
CA THR A 371 -56.86 42.53 18.21
C THR A 371 -56.77 41.39 17.21
N ASP A 372 -57.79 41.27 16.36
CA ASP A 372 -57.80 40.34 15.23
C ASP A 372 -56.48 40.46 14.45
N ASP A 373 -55.96 39.32 14.01
CA ASP A 373 -54.72 39.19 13.23
C ASP A 373 -53.39 39.46 13.95
N VAL A 374 -53.37 39.59 15.29
CA VAL A 374 -52.13 39.68 16.08
C VAL A 374 -51.96 38.48 17.02
N TRP A 375 -50.80 37.83 16.93
CA TRP A 375 -50.42 36.64 17.67
C TRP A 375 -49.13 36.85 18.46
N ASN A 376 -49.17 36.63 19.78
CA ASN A 376 -47.98 36.65 20.62
C ASN A 376 -47.32 35.27 20.67
N VAL A 377 -46.00 35.26 20.66
CA VAL A 377 -45.22 34.01 20.66
C VAL A 377 -44.39 33.89 21.94
N HIS A 378 -44.51 32.73 22.60
CA HIS A 378 -43.79 32.39 23.82
C HIS A 378 -42.99 31.09 23.64
N TYR A 379 -41.87 30.99 24.34
CA TYR A 379 -40.98 29.83 24.27
C TYR A 379 -40.69 29.29 25.66
N THR A 380 -40.69 27.96 25.78
CA THR A 380 -40.13 27.27 26.95
C THR A 380 -39.10 26.26 26.48
N LEU A 381 -38.05 26.06 27.27
CA LEU A 381 -37.03 25.04 27.03
C LEU A 381 -37.07 24.03 28.17
N ASP A 382 -37.21 22.74 27.84
CA ASP A 382 -37.31 21.64 28.82
C ASP A 382 -38.38 21.84 29.90
N GLY A 383 -39.50 22.45 29.50
CA GLY A 383 -40.61 22.76 30.39
C GLY A 383 -40.31 23.83 31.45
N GLN A 384 -39.16 24.52 31.36
CA GLN A 384 -38.75 25.58 32.29
C GLN A 384 -38.81 26.97 31.63
N ASN A 385 -39.09 28.00 32.45
CA ASN A 385 -39.08 29.46 32.17
C ASN A 385 -39.60 29.92 30.79
N SER A 386 -40.78 30.57 30.77
CA SER A 386 -41.32 31.22 29.57
C SER A 386 -40.54 32.48 29.20
N THR A 387 -40.04 32.54 27.96
CA THR A 387 -39.43 33.74 27.36
C THR A 387 -40.35 34.27 26.27
N ALA A 388 -40.66 35.57 26.31
CA ALA A 388 -41.42 36.22 25.24
C ALA A 388 -40.54 36.37 23.99
N GLY A 389 -41.03 36.00 22.81
CA GLY A 389 -40.29 36.23 21.57
C GLY A 389 -41.13 36.87 20.48
N GLY A 390 -41.81 37.95 20.88
CA GLY A 390 -42.40 38.94 19.98
C GLY A 390 -43.85 38.66 19.56
N SER A 391 -44.30 39.41 18.57
CA SER A 391 -45.63 39.30 17.99
C SER A 391 -45.61 39.19 16.47
N ILE A 392 -46.51 38.37 15.95
CA ILE A 392 -46.78 38.21 14.52
C ILE A 392 -48.05 38.98 14.22
N THR A 393 -48.02 39.85 13.22
CA THR A 393 -49.20 40.61 12.77
C THR A 393 -49.47 40.26 11.31
N PHE A 394 -50.68 39.81 10.99
CA PHE A 394 -51.05 39.50 9.61
C PHE A 394 -51.71 40.72 8.94
N ALA A 395 -51.33 40.99 7.69
CA ALA A 395 -51.92 42.08 6.93
C ALA A 395 -53.33 41.67 6.43
N PRO A 396 -54.40 42.43 6.74
CA PRO A 396 -55.79 42.01 6.49
C PRO A 396 -56.14 41.75 5.02
N ALA A 397 -55.40 42.35 4.07
CA ALA A 397 -55.71 42.28 2.64
C ALA A 397 -54.93 41.18 1.88
N THR A 398 -53.82 40.69 2.43
CA THR A 398 -52.90 39.77 1.73
C THR A 398 -52.62 38.49 2.51
N GLY A 399 -52.98 38.42 3.80
CA GLY A 399 -52.65 37.29 4.68
C GLY A 399 -51.15 37.13 4.94
N ALA A 400 -50.34 38.09 4.50
CA ALA A 400 -48.89 38.04 4.67
C ALA A 400 -48.52 38.39 6.12
N PRO A 401 -47.67 37.58 6.79
CA PRO A 401 -47.20 37.88 8.13
C PRO A 401 -46.19 39.02 8.09
N THR A 402 -46.35 39.98 9.01
CA THR A 402 -45.34 40.95 9.39
C THR A 402 -44.80 40.56 10.76
N LEU A 403 -43.50 40.29 10.83
CA LEU A 403 -42.83 39.80 12.04
C LEU A 403 -42.25 40.99 12.81
N THR A 404 -42.87 41.37 13.94
CA THR A 404 -42.38 42.49 14.77
C THR A 404 -41.74 41.93 16.04
N ALA A 405 -40.43 42.13 16.21
CA ALA A 405 -39.63 41.57 17.32
C ALA A 405 -39.56 40.03 17.42
N VAL A 406 -40.02 39.30 16.38
CA VAL A 406 -39.84 37.83 16.25
C VAL A 406 -38.51 37.48 15.54
N THR A 407 -37.83 38.49 14.98
CA THR A 407 -36.53 38.37 14.27
C THR A 407 -35.32 38.59 15.17
N THR A 408 -35.52 38.97 16.44
CA THR A 408 -34.42 39.11 17.41
C THR A 408 -34.02 37.74 17.96
N PRO A 409 -32.71 37.39 18.00
CA PRO A 409 -32.26 36.09 18.48
C PRO A 409 -32.69 35.85 19.93
N ILE A 410 -33.23 34.66 20.19
CA ILE A 410 -33.59 34.26 21.54
C ILE A 410 -32.40 33.51 22.13
N THR A 411 -31.89 34.01 23.26
CA THR A 411 -30.72 33.44 23.92
C THR A 411 -31.14 32.76 25.21
N PHE A 412 -30.85 31.47 25.32
CA PHE A 412 -31.00 30.73 26.58
C PHE A 412 -29.65 30.70 27.30
N THR A 413 -29.65 31.02 28.59
CA THR A 413 -28.44 31.11 29.41
C THR A 413 -27.95 29.74 29.86
N ALA A 414 -26.67 29.63 30.21
CA ALA A 414 -26.08 28.38 30.74
C ALA A 414 -26.78 27.86 32.02
N ALA A 415 -27.45 28.73 32.79
CA ALA A 415 -28.26 28.30 33.93
C ALA A 415 -29.52 27.52 33.53
N GLN A 416 -30.01 27.71 32.30
CA GLN A 416 -31.18 27.03 31.75
C GLN A 416 -30.82 25.75 30.98
N LEU A 417 -29.58 25.64 30.50
CA LEU A 417 -29.08 24.52 29.70
C LEU A 417 -28.26 23.49 30.51
N GLY A 418 -27.83 23.86 31.73
CA GLY A 418 -26.87 23.10 32.52
C GLY A 418 -25.43 23.62 32.32
N ILE A 419 -24.53 23.25 33.25
CA ILE A 419 -23.20 23.86 33.37
C ILE A 419 -22.41 23.75 32.06
N GLY A 420 -22.19 24.87 31.37
CA GLY A 420 -21.31 24.98 30.20
C GLY A 420 -21.96 24.88 28.81
N GLY A 421 -23.29 24.68 28.71
CA GLY A 421 -24.00 24.67 27.42
C GLY A 421 -24.46 26.07 26.97
N HIS A 422 -24.29 26.39 25.69
CA HIS A 422 -24.84 27.60 25.06
C HIS A 422 -25.67 27.24 23.82
N CYS A 423 -26.88 27.81 23.70
CA CYS A 423 -27.74 27.69 22.52
C CYS A 423 -28.26 29.09 22.12
N LEU A 424 -27.95 29.50 20.89
CA LEU A 424 -28.28 30.80 20.31
C LEU A 424 -29.08 30.56 19.04
N ILE A 425 -30.39 30.82 19.08
CA ILE A 425 -31.28 30.53 17.95
C ILE A 425 -31.56 31.83 17.19
N HIS A 426 -31.00 31.93 15.98
CA HIS A 426 -31.34 32.95 14.99
C HIS A 426 -32.54 32.46 14.16
N ARG A 427 -33.35 33.40 13.63
CA ARG A 427 -34.51 33.07 12.79
C ARG A 427 -34.48 33.87 11.51
N SER A 428 -34.79 33.21 10.40
CA SER A 428 -35.05 33.80 9.09
C SER A 428 -36.54 33.85 8.79
#